data_AF-A0A833DI17-F1
#
_entry.id   AF-A0A833DI17-F1
#
_cell.length_a   1.000
_cell.length_b   1.000
_cell.length_c   1.000
_cell.angle_alpha   90.00
_cell.angle_beta   90.00
_cell.angle_gamma   90.00
#
_symmetry.space_group_name_H-M   'P 1'
#
loop_
_entity.id
_entity.type
_entity.pdbx_description
1 polymer ?
#
loop_
_entity_poly.entity_id
_entity_poly.type
_entity_poly.pdbx_seq_one_letter_code
_entity_poly.pdbx_strand_id
1 'polypeptide(L)'
;MSSKESFSQISPSEFFYRNRDLAGFSNPTRSLYTAVREFVENSLDACDGKGILADVHMSIKAVDAEKPDPKQYILTVRDNGPGIESKHVPLAFGTVLYGSKFGLKQARGMFGLGATMAILYGQITTNKAVIVKSSTDGKTQDEYEMLLDIQKNKPVILKHETKEVSKTGLSVSICLEGDYAKAGTKIRDYVYQTSLITPYATITFDDPKGEKYRYTKVIRTMPPAPTIIRPHPHGIDVETIRRMLSDTNYQIPAVDDNMISKVRKELGLAKKDLDYSEIMKKTEKKWKSLTRPVRIVMALMSFLKMDFEKLSKTTIEEIDIANKKLTYWDFGESQSVSIDMDPESFYYKQLANTVQGETITSFLTKRFQRVGPTTALKFAEFAKFKPEHRVGTMTNQELVKLTDGLQAFDDFMAPDSSCLAPLGESPLKKGMERFFEPDFLEVVQRGASAYSGFPFVIEMGIAYGGKISSRGMKVYRFANRIPLLYDEGSDVVLKVVNDTDWSRYKIKGDPPLVIVSHICSTRVPYKTVGKENVADRPEIERELKLALLSLSRKLSSFMSKRGQADAAIKRKNLYSKYIPLIAQFCTELAGKKNEPNYKQMITEEPIVEEKTD
;
A
#
# COMPACT_ATOMS: atom_id res chain seq x y z
N MET A 1 1.25 39.18 -33.76
CA MET A 1 0.34 39.14 -32.60
C MET A 1 1.07 38.46 -31.47
N SER A 2 1.37 39.19 -30.39
CA SER A 2 1.93 38.59 -29.17
C SER A 2 0.92 37.59 -28.64
N SER A 3 1.25 36.30 -28.61
CA SER A 3 0.43 35.30 -27.93
C SER A 3 0.40 35.66 -26.44
N LYS A 4 -0.66 36.32 -25.99
CA LYS A 4 -0.90 36.52 -24.56
C LYS A 4 -1.09 35.14 -23.95
N GLU A 5 -0.12 34.70 -23.16
CA GLU A 5 -0.23 33.47 -22.39
C GLU A 5 -1.39 33.62 -21.39
N SER A 6 -2.29 32.64 -21.35
CA SER A 6 -3.37 32.55 -20.38
C SER A 6 -3.02 31.52 -19.32
N PHE A 7 -2.99 31.95 -18.06
CA PHE A 7 -2.82 31.06 -16.91
C PHE A 7 -4.16 30.41 -16.57
N SER A 8 -4.18 29.08 -16.40
CA SER A 8 -5.38 28.31 -16.02
C SER A 8 -5.03 27.22 -15.01
N GLN A 9 -5.96 26.94 -14.10
CA GLN A 9 -5.88 25.85 -13.12
C GLN A 9 -6.69 24.66 -13.61
N ILE A 10 -6.17 23.44 -13.41
CA ILE A 10 -6.87 22.19 -13.74
C ILE A 10 -7.15 21.39 -12.47
N SER A 11 -8.25 20.63 -12.48
CA SER A 11 -8.61 19.76 -11.37
C SER A 11 -7.71 18.50 -11.31
N PRO A 12 -7.65 17.77 -10.19
CA PRO A 12 -6.95 16.48 -10.13
C PRO A 12 -7.45 15.49 -11.18
N SER A 13 -8.77 15.39 -11.36
CA SER A 13 -9.39 14.51 -12.36
C SER A 13 -9.01 14.92 -13.79
N GLU A 14 -8.92 16.22 -14.07
CA GLU A 14 -8.48 16.72 -15.35
C GLU A 14 -6.99 16.47 -15.61
N PHE A 15 -6.15 16.64 -14.59
CA PHE A 15 -4.73 16.29 -14.69
C PHE A 15 -4.54 14.82 -15.05
N PHE A 16 -5.26 13.92 -14.39
CA PHE A 16 -5.18 12.49 -14.67
C PHE A 16 -5.87 12.07 -15.97
N TYR A 17 -6.91 12.78 -16.39
CA TYR A 17 -7.49 12.63 -17.72
C TYR A 17 -6.43 12.90 -18.81
N ARG A 18 -5.66 13.98 -18.65
CA ARG A 18 -4.58 14.35 -19.59
C ARG A 18 -3.35 13.44 -19.49
N ASN A 19 -3.09 12.87 -18.31
CA ASN A 19 -1.88 12.08 -18.01
C ASN A 19 -2.19 10.66 -17.53
N ARG A 20 -3.14 9.98 -18.20
CA ARG A 20 -3.61 8.64 -17.80
C ARG A 20 -2.51 7.58 -17.72
N ASP A 21 -1.44 7.75 -18.49
CA ASP A 21 -0.29 6.85 -18.54
C ASP A 21 0.42 6.77 -17.19
N LEU A 22 0.42 7.86 -16.40
CA LEU A 22 1.01 7.92 -15.07
C LEU A 22 0.33 6.95 -14.08
N ALA A 23 -0.96 6.67 -14.28
CA ALA A 23 -1.73 5.76 -13.44
C ALA A 23 -1.76 4.31 -13.99
N GLY A 24 -0.97 4.02 -15.03
CA GLY A 24 -0.93 2.69 -15.68
C GLY A 24 -1.94 2.50 -16.82
N PHE A 25 -2.78 3.50 -17.12
CA PHE A 25 -3.82 3.44 -18.15
C PHE A 25 -3.30 3.93 -19.52
N SER A 26 -2.21 3.32 -19.99
CA SER A 26 -1.49 3.76 -21.19
C SER A 26 -2.03 3.23 -22.51
N ASN A 27 -2.47 1.97 -22.53
CA ASN A 27 -3.01 1.32 -23.72
C ASN A 27 -4.10 0.31 -23.33
N PRO A 28 -4.99 -0.10 -24.26
CA PRO A 28 -6.12 -0.97 -23.94
C PRO A 28 -5.74 -2.29 -23.23
N THR A 29 -4.59 -2.88 -23.58
CA THR A 29 -4.08 -4.10 -22.93
C THR A 29 -3.75 -3.86 -21.46
N ARG A 30 -2.94 -2.84 -21.17
CA ARG A 30 -2.50 -2.51 -19.80
C ARG A 30 -3.63 -1.90 -18.96
N SER A 31 -4.51 -1.12 -19.57
CA SER A 31 -5.66 -0.51 -18.91
C SER A 31 -6.65 -1.56 -18.40
N LEU A 32 -6.96 -2.58 -19.21
CA LEU A 32 -7.83 -3.69 -18.77
C LEU A 32 -7.21 -4.48 -17.61
N TYR A 33 -5.93 -4.81 -17.71
CA TYR A 33 -5.18 -5.46 -16.62
C TYR A 33 -5.17 -4.62 -15.34
N THR A 34 -4.88 -3.31 -15.46
CA THR A 34 -4.80 -2.39 -14.31
C THR A 34 -6.16 -2.24 -13.63
N ALA A 35 -7.25 -2.10 -14.41
CA ALA A 35 -8.60 -2.03 -13.86
C ALA A 35 -8.97 -3.30 -13.06
N VAL A 36 -8.66 -4.48 -13.60
CA VAL A 36 -8.84 -5.76 -12.90
C VAL A 36 -8.09 -5.76 -11.57
N ARG A 37 -6.80 -5.41 -11.60
CA ARG A 37 -5.95 -5.39 -10.42
C ARG A 37 -6.51 -4.46 -9.34
N GLU A 38 -6.82 -3.21 -9.69
CA GLU A 38 -7.27 -2.20 -8.72
C GLU A 38 -8.59 -2.59 -8.04
N PHE A 39 -9.54 -3.18 -8.75
CA PHE A 39 -10.79 -3.63 -8.12
C PHE A 39 -10.59 -4.87 -7.23
N VAL A 40 -9.83 -5.87 -7.70
CA VAL A 40 -9.55 -7.08 -6.89
C VAL A 40 -8.75 -6.73 -5.63
N GLU A 41 -7.75 -5.85 -5.74
CA GLU A 41 -6.97 -5.37 -4.59
C GLU A 41 -7.86 -4.69 -3.55
N ASN A 42 -8.79 -3.82 -3.99
CA ASN A 42 -9.69 -3.12 -3.08
C ASN A 42 -10.69 -4.06 -2.40
N SER A 43 -11.23 -5.04 -3.12
CA SER A 43 -12.09 -6.08 -2.54
C SER A 43 -11.35 -6.91 -1.48
N LEU A 44 -10.11 -7.31 -1.76
CA LEU A 44 -9.30 -8.09 -0.81
C LEU A 44 -8.89 -7.24 0.41
N ASP A 45 -8.49 -5.98 0.23
CA ASP A 45 -8.18 -5.06 1.33
C ASP A 45 -9.40 -4.82 2.24
N ALA A 46 -10.61 -4.71 1.67
CA ALA A 46 -11.84 -4.49 2.43
C ALA A 46 -12.17 -5.69 3.33
N CYS A 47 -11.98 -6.91 2.82
CA CYS A 47 -12.16 -8.15 3.58
C CYS A 47 -11.06 -8.34 4.64
N ASP A 48 -9.78 -8.18 4.25
CA ASP A 48 -8.61 -8.30 5.13
C ASP A 48 -8.73 -7.33 6.33
N GLY A 49 -9.18 -6.10 6.10
CA GLY A 49 -9.34 -5.08 7.13
C GLY A 49 -10.41 -5.38 8.20
N LYS A 50 -11.36 -6.27 7.91
CA LYS A 50 -12.43 -6.69 8.83
C LYS A 50 -12.30 -8.14 9.28
N GLY A 51 -11.26 -8.85 8.86
CA GLY A 51 -11.11 -10.28 9.15
C GLY A 51 -12.21 -11.12 8.51
N ILE A 52 -12.67 -10.77 7.31
CA ILE A 52 -13.65 -11.54 6.53
C ILE A 52 -12.87 -12.42 5.54
N LEU A 53 -13.18 -13.72 5.49
CA LEU A 53 -12.62 -14.61 4.47
C LEU A 53 -13.19 -14.21 3.11
N ALA A 54 -12.34 -13.58 2.28
CA ALA A 54 -12.77 -13.00 1.02
C ALA A 54 -13.33 -14.07 0.05
N ASP A 55 -14.44 -13.74 -0.58
CA ASP A 55 -15.04 -14.44 -1.72
C ASP A 55 -15.24 -13.41 -2.83
N VAL A 56 -14.29 -13.36 -3.77
CA VAL A 56 -14.23 -12.37 -4.83
C VAL A 56 -14.63 -13.01 -6.14
N HIS A 57 -15.63 -12.43 -6.80
CA HIS A 57 -16.12 -12.85 -8.10
C HIS A 57 -15.85 -11.76 -9.14
N MET A 58 -14.98 -12.06 -10.10
CA MET A 58 -14.64 -11.20 -11.22
C MET A 58 -15.26 -11.74 -12.51
N SER A 59 -15.86 -10.88 -13.31
CA SER A 59 -16.35 -11.22 -14.64
C SER A 59 -15.92 -10.17 -15.65
N ILE A 60 -15.45 -10.63 -16.81
CA ILE A 60 -15.18 -9.78 -17.98
C ILE A 60 -16.10 -10.27 -19.10
N LYS A 61 -16.94 -9.38 -19.64
CA LYS A 61 -17.85 -9.69 -20.76
C LYS A 61 -17.61 -8.73 -21.91
N ALA A 62 -17.48 -9.24 -23.13
CA ALA A 62 -17.46 -8.37 -24.30
C ALA A 62 -18.86 -7.75 -24.50
N VAL A 63 -18.92 -6.44 -24.77
CA VAL A 63 -20.18 -5.77 -25.15
C VAL A 63 -20.62 -6.25 -26.53
N ASP A 64 -19.65 -6.40 -27.44
CA ASP A 64 -19.82 -6.97 -28.76
C ASP A 64 -18.78 -8.08 -28.94
N ALA A 65 -19.25 -9.32 -28.98
CA ALA A 65 -18.38 -10.50 -29.07
C ALA A 65 -17.72 -10.63 -30.45
N GLU A 66 -18.40 -10.17 -31.51
CA GLU A 66 -17.97 -10.32 -32.90
C GLU A 66 -16.90 -9.29 -33.31
N LYS A 67 -16.91 -8.12 -32.66
CA LYS A 67 -15.89 -7.08 -32.90
C LYS A 67 -14.47 -7.60 -32.51
N PRO A 68 -13.42 -7.35 -33.31
CA PRO A 68 -12.05 -7.67 -32.91
C PRO A 68 -11.53 -6.74 -31.81
N ASP A 69 -10.51 -7.20 -31.07
CA ASP A 69 -9.79 -6.36 -30.11
C ASP A 69 -8.98 -5.26 -30.82
N PRO A 70 -8.83 -4.06 -30.22
CA PRO A 70 -9.41 -3.62 -28.95
C PRO A 70 -10.91 -3.29 -29.05
N LYS A 71 -11.67 -3.63 -28.00
CA LYS A 71 -13.13 -3.41 -27.93
C LYS A 71 -13.64 -3.12 -26.52
N GLN A 72 -14.94 -2.86 -26.42
CA GLN A 72 -15.59 -2.57 -25.13
C GLN A 72 -15.85 -3.85 -24.34
N TYR A 73 -15.42 -3.84 -23.09
CA TYR A 73 -15.66 -4.88 -22.10
C TYR A 73 -16.38 -4.32 -20.88
N ILE A 74 -17.28 -5.12 -20.32
CA ILE A 74 -17.88 -4.90 -19.00
C ILE A 74 -17.05 -5.69 -18.01
N LEU A 75 -16.34 -4.98 -17.13
CA LEU A 75 -15.61 -5.55 -16.00
C LEU A 75 -16.47 -5.39 -14.76
N THR A 76 -16.82 -6.52 -14.13
CA THR A 76 -17.55 -6.55 -12.86
C THR A 76 -16.70 -7.26 -11.81
N VAL A 77 -16.52 -6.64 -10.65
CA VAL A 77 -15.92 -7.27 -9.47
C VAL A 77 -16.89 -7.15 -8.32
N ARG A 78 -17.18 -8.29 -7.70
CA ARG A 78 -18.06 -8.42 -6.53
C ARG A 78 -17.32 -9.10 -5.39
N ASP A 79 -17.51 -8.61 -4.18
CA ASP A 79 -17.00 -9.22 -2.96
C ASP A 79 -18.09 -9.42 -1.90
N ASN A 80 -17.73 -10.15 -0.84
CA ASN A 80 -18.50 -10.37 0.37
C ASN A 80 -18.01 -9.50 1.55
N GLY A 81 -17.35 -8.39 1.26
CA GLY A 81 -16.77 -7.51 2.26
C GLY A 81 -17.81 -6.72 3.07
N PRO A 82 -17.38 -5.72 3.85
CA PRO A 82 -18.25 -4.93 4.71
C PRO A 82 -19.15 -3.94 3.95
N GLY A 83 -18.97 -3.78 2.64
CA GLY A 83 -19.61 -2.71 1.86
C GLY A 83 -19.08 -1.31 2.25
N ILE A 84 -19.73 -0.30 1.70
CA ILE A 84 -19.50 1.13 1.96
C ILE A 84 -20.85 1.77 2.31
N GLU A 85 -20.88 2.59 3.36
CA GLU A 85 -22.08 3.34 3.73
C GLU A 85 -22.56 4.20 2.55
N SER A 86 -23.86 4.16 2.28
CA SER A 86 -24.54 4.80 1.15
C SER A 86 -24.05 6.23 0.85
N LYS A 87 -23.98 7.10 1.87
CA LYS A 87 -23.50 8.49 1.77
C LYS A 87 -22.06 8.65 1.25
N HIS A 88 -21.22 7.63 1.42
CA HIS A 88 -19.81 7.66 1.02
C HIS A 88 -19.58 7.03 -0.35
N VAL A 89 -20.52 6.24 -0.89
CA VAL A 89 -20.37 5.55 -2.17
C VAL A 89 -20.07 6.51 -3.33
N PRO A 90 -20.84 7.61 -3.54
CA PRO A 90 -20.55 8.52 -4.65
C PRO A 90 -19.19 9.21 -4.53
N LEU A 91 -18.80 9.61 -3.31
CA LEU A 91 -17.51 10.28 -3.09
C LEU A 91 -16.34 9.31 -3.28
N ALA A 92 -16.46 8.06 -2.82
CA ALA A 92 -15.42 7.04 -2.93
C ALA A 92 -15.06 6.67 -4.38
N PHE A 93 -16.02 6.73 -5.30
CA PHE A 93 -15.84 6.28 -6.68
C PHE A 93 -15.90 7.41 -7.73
N GLY A 94 -16.43 8.58 -7.37
CA GLY A 94 -16.55 9.74 -8.25
C GLY A 94 -15.69 10.95 -7.86
N THR A 95 -14.80 10.80 -6.86
CA THR A 95 -13.83 11.84 -6.46
C THR A 95 -12.42 11.27 -6.46
N VAL A 96 -11.53 11.89 -7.22
CA VAL A 96 -10.10 11.57 -7.26
C VAL A 96 -9.44 12.06 -5.96
N LEU A 97 -8.54 11.24 -5.38
CA LEU A 97 -7.88 11.49 -4.09
C LEU A 97 -8.85 11.55 -2.89
N TYR A 98 -9.94 10.78 -2.95
CA TYR A 98 -10.82 10.55 -1.81
C TYR A 98 -10.72 9.10 -1.36
N GLY A 99 -10.52 8.86 -0.06
CA GLY A 99 -10.40 7.49 0.45
C GLY A 99 -10.14 7.40 1.94
N SER A 100 -10.24 6.18 2.46
CA SER A 100 -10.01 5.87 3.88
C SER A 100 -8.57 5.42 4.18
N LYS A 101 -7.69 5.38 3.17
CA LYS A 101 -6.35 4.76 3.24
C LYS A 101 -5.18 5.76 3.45
N PHE A 102 -5.43 6.98 3.91
CA PHE A 102 -4.38 8.01 4.07
C PHE A 102 -3.47 7.85 5.30
N GLY A 103 -3.83 6.97 6.24
CA GLY A 103 -2.97 6.66 7.39
C GLY A 103 -1.76 5.81 7.00
N LEU A 104 -0.65 5.92 7.75
CA LEU A 104 0.52 5.05 7.57
C LEU A 104 0.20 3.63 8.06
N LYS A 105 -0.28 2.80 7.13
CA LYS A 105 -0.71 1.42 7.36
C LYS A 105 -0.39 0.59 6.12
N GLN A 106 0.00 -0.67 6.32
CA GLN A 106 0.13 -1.61 5.21
C GLN A 106 -1.21 -1.82 4.51
N ALA A 107 -1.22 -1.63 3.19
CA ALA A 107 -2.34 -1.93 2.31
C ALA A 107 -1.82 -2.31 0.92
N ARG A 108 -2.67 -2.96 0.12
CA ARG A 108 -2.39 -3.19 -1.31
C ARG A 108 -2.48 -1.86 -2.08
N GLY A 109 -3.55 -1.09 -1.83
CA GLY A 109 -3.74 0.25 -2.39
C GLY A 109 -3.11 1.37 -1.53
N MET A 110 -2.37 2.31 -2.15
CA MET A 110 -1.67 3.39 -1.42
C MET A 110 -2.30 4.79 -1.60
N PHE A 111 -2.83 5.12 -2.77
CA PHE A 111 -3.13 6.53 -3.13
C PHE A 111 -4.62 6.90 -3.17
N GLY A 112 -5.54 5.95 -2.98
CA GLY A 112 -6.98 6.22 -3.19
C GLY A 112 -7.31 6.67 -4.61
N LEU A 113 -6.46 6.30 -5.59
CA LEU A 113 -6.56 6.71 -6.99
C LEU A 113 -7.09 5.59 -7.90
N GLY A 114 -6.68 4.34 -7.66
CA GLY A 114 -6.77 3.27 -8.66
C GLY A 114 -8.16 2.96 -9.18
N ALA A 115 -9.13 2.75 -8.29
CA ALA A 115 -10.53 2.47 -8.69
C ALA A 115 -11.16 3.64 -9.46
N THR A 116 -10.96 4.87 -8.97
CA THR A 116 -11.45 6.09 -9.61
C THR A 116 -10.80 6.31 -10.98
N MET A 117 -9.52 5.95 -11.15
CA MET A 117 -8.84 5.99 -12.44
C MET A 117 -9.39 4.95 -13.43
N ALA A 118 -9.73 3.75 -12.97
CA ALA A 118 -10.39 2.75 -13.80
C ALA A 118 -11.78 3.22 -14.28
N ILE A 119 -12.54 3.86 -13.39
CA ILE A 119 -13.84 4.47 -13.71
C ILE A 119 -13.66 5.61 -14.72
N LEU A 120 -12.71 6.51 -14.47
CA LEU A 120 -12.41 7.63 -15.35
C LEU A 120 -12.01 7.13 -16.75
N TYR A 121 -11.12 6.14 -16.84
CA TYR A 121 -10.74 5.52 -18.12
C TYR A 121 -11.93 4.89 -18.83
N GLY A 122 -12.80 4.16 -18.11
CA GLY A 122 -14.02 3.58 -18.66
C GLY A 122 -14.98 4.63 -19.22
N GLN A 123 -15.19 5.72 -18.48
CA GLN A 123 -16.02 6.83 -18.90
C GLN A 123 -15.46 7.54 -20.14
N ILE A 124 -14.16 7.82 -20.20
CA ILE A 124 -13.54 8.49 -21.35
C ILE A 124 -13.64 7.63 -22.61
N THR A 125 -13.45 6.32 -22.48
CA THR A 125 -13.38 5.40 -23.63
C THR A 125 -14.74 4.93 -24.11
N THR A 126 -15.75 4.88 -23.24
CA THR A 126 -17.06 4.30 -23.57
C THR A 126 -18.23 5.23 -23.35
N ASN A 127 -18.02 6.35 -22.65
CA ASN A 127 -19.04 7.31 -22.22
C ASN A 127 -20.21 6.66 -21.45
N LYS A 128 -19.95 5.56 -20.74
CA LYS A 128 -20.92 4.86 -19.90
C LYS A 128 -20.66 5.10 -18.42
N ALA A 129 -21.73 5.14 -17.64
CA ALA A 129 -21.68 5.29 -16.20
C ALA A 129 -21.12 4.05 -15.50
N VAL A 130 -20.51 4.26 -14.34
CA VAL A 130 -20.19 3.17 -13.41
C VAL A 130 -21.43 2.77 -12.63
N ILE A 131 -21.61 1.47 -12.43
CA ILE A 131 -22.66 0.93 -11.56
C ILE A 131 -21.99 0.40 -10.29
N VAL A 132 -22.34 0.97 -9.14
CA VAL A 132 -21.85 0.53 -7.83
C VAL A 132 -23.02 0.04 -6.98
N LYS A 133 -22.94 -1.19 -6.49
CA LYS A 133 -23.91 -1.76 -5.55
C LYS A 133 -23.25 -2.06 -4.23
N SER A 134 -23.77 -1.52 -3.13
CA SER A 134 -23.17 -1.67 -1.80
C SER A 134 -24.21 -2.10 -0.78
N SER A 135 -23.88 -3.09 0.06
CA SER A 135 -24.69 -3.50 1.21
C SER A 135 -23.81 -3.66 2.44
N THR A 136 -24.12 -2.90 3.49
CA THR A 136 -23.39 -2.92 4.78
C THR A 136 -24.05 -3.80 5.83
N ASP A 137 -25.36 -3.99 5.76
CA ASP A 137 -26.16 -4.71 6.75
C ASP A 137 -26.64 -6.08 6.26
N GLY A 138 -26.46 -6.37 4.97
CA GLY A 138 -26.92 -7.59 4.33
C GLY A 138 -28.44 -7.69 4.22
N LYS A 139 -29.16 -6.58 4.32
CA LYS A 139 -30.62 -6.47 4.18
C LYS A 139 -30.99 -5.53 3.04
N THR A 140 -30.35 -4.37 2.97
CA THR A 140 -30.56 -3.40 1.89
C THR A 140 -29.28 -3.23 1.09
N GLN A 141 -29.45 -3.00 -0.21
CA GLN A 141 -28.38 -2.70 -1.15
C GLN A 141 -28.72 -1.42 -1.89
N ASP A 142 -27.84 -0.44 -1.77
CA ASP A 142 -27.90 0.78 -2.56
C ASP A 142 -27.16 0.56 -3.88
N GLU A 143 -27.85 0.85 -4.98
CA GLU A 143 -27.36 0.78 -6.35
C GLU A 143 -27.27 2.20 -6.92
N TYR A 144 -26.06 2.63 -7.24
CA TYR A 144 -25.75 3.92 -7.83
C TYR A 144 -25.28 3.73 -9.27
N GLU A 145 -25.90 4.48 -10.19
CA GLU A 145 -25.40 4.71 -11.54
C GLU A 145 -24.89 6.15 -11.60
N MET A 146 -23.60 6.34 -11.89
CA MET A 146 -22.99 7.66 -11.81
C MET A 146 -21.82 7.87 -12.79
N LEU A 147 -21.55 9.13 -13.08
CA LEU A 147 -20.41 9.62 -13.82
C LEU A 147 -19.49 10.44 -12.91
N LEU A 148 -18.25 10.64 -13.34
CA LEU A 148 -17.30 11.58 -12.74
C LEU A 148 -17.30 12.88 -13.54
N ASP A 149 -17.61 14.02 -12.89
CA ASP A 149 -17.36 15.34 -13.47
C ASP A 149 -15.86 15.63 -13.40
N ILE A 150 -15.21 15.56 -14.57
CA ILE A 150 -13.75 15.70 -14.70
C ILE A 150 -13.32 17.13 -14.35
N GLN A 151 -14.10 18.15 -14.69
CA GLN A 151 -13.73 19.54 -14.42
C GLN A 151 -13.87 19.86 -12.93
N LYS A 152 -14.95 19.40 -12.29
CA LYS A 152 -15.22 19.72 -10.88
C LYS A 152 -14.64 18.73 -9.88
N ASN A 153 -14.13 17.59 -10.33
CA ASN A 153 -13.72 16.45 -9.49
C ASN A 153 -14.83 16.05 -8.50
N LYS A 154 -16.05 15.83 -9.02
CA LYS A 154 -17.23 15.48 -8.22
C LYS A 154 -18.04 14.37 -8.89
N PRO A 155 -18.74 13.52 -8.11
CA PRO A 155 -19.68 12.55 -8.66
C PRO A 155 -20.92 13.23 -9.23
N VAL A 156 -21.42 12.71 -10.34
CA VAL A 156 -22.70 13.05 -10.95
C VAL A 156 -23.58 11.81 -10.89
N ILE A 157 -24.53 11.79 -9.96
CA ILE A 157 -25.45 10.66 -9.77
C ILE A 157 -26.55 10.74 -10.84
N LEU A 158 -26.64 9.71 -11.68
CA LEU A 158 -27.68 9.58 -12.71
C LEU A 158 -28.90 8.86 -12.15
N LYS A 159 -28.67 7.80 -11.37
CA LYS A 159 -29.70 6.95 -10.80
C LYS A 159 -29.28 6.42 -9.43
N HIS A 160 -30.23 6.35 -8.50
CA HIS A 160 -30.08 5.70 -7.20
C HIS A 160 -31.33 4.87 -6.90
N GLU A 161 -31.14 3.60 -6.60
CA GLU A 161 -32.18 2.67 -6.17
C GLU A 161 -31.72 1.90 -4.94
N THR A 162 -32.66 1.51 -4.09
CA THR A 162 -32.41 0.62 -2.94
C THR A 162 -33.20 -0.67 -3.14
N LYS A 163 -32.53 -1.82 -2.99
CA LYS A 163 -33.11 -3.16 -3.15
C LYS A 163 -32.87 -4.02 -1.91
N GLU A 164 -33.78 -4.96 -1.65
CA GLU A 164 -33.55 -5.96 -0.61
C GLU A 164 -32.56 -7.03 -1.07
N VAL A 165 -31.64 -7.39 -0.18
CA VAL A 165 -30.62 -8.41 -0.40
C VAL A 165 -30.43 -9.24 0.86
N SER A 166 -29.72 -10.37 0.75
CA SER A 166 -29.47 -11.29 1.86
C SER A 166 -28.00 -11.37 2.28
N LYS A 167 -27.12 -10.56 1.67
CA LYS A 167 -25.67 -10.63 1.88
C LYS A 167 -25.05 -9.24 1.82
N THR A 168 -24.06 -9.02 2.68
CA THR A 168 -23.18 -7.85 2.62
C THR A 168 -22.23 -7.95 1.44
N GLY A 169 -21.66 -6.82 1.05
CA GLY A 169 -20.61 -6.76 0.05
C GLY A 169 -20.69 -5.55 -0.85
N LEU A 170 -19.72 -5.48 -1.76
CA LEU A 170 -19.63 -4.43 -2.76
C LEU A 170 -19.56 -5.06 -4.15
N SER A 171 -20.21 -4.43 -5.13
CA SER A 171 -20.12 -4.78 -6.53
C SER A 171 -19.86 -3.53 -7.33
N VAL A 172 -18.78 -3.52 -8.12
CA VAL A 172 -18.45 -2.42 -9.02
C VAL A 172 -18.44 -2.95 -10.44
N SER A 173 -19.17 -2.30 -11.34
CA SER A 173 -19.22 -2.63 -12.76
C SER A 173 -18.93 -1.41 -13.60
N ILE A 174 -17.93 -1.51 -14.47
CA ILE A 174 -17.55 -0.46 -15.43
C ILE A 174 -17.51 -1.03 -16.84
N CYS A 175 -17.81 -0.19 -17.82
CA CYS A 175 -17.55 -0.47 -19.22
C CYS A 175 -16.27 0.28 -19.63
N LEU A 176 -15.30 -0.42 -20.24
CA LEU A 176 -14.02 0.16 -20.65
C LEU A 176 -13.53 -0.45 -21.96
N GLU A 177 -12.74 0.31 -22.72
CA GLU A 177 -12.04 -0.23 -23.91
C GLU A 177 -10.78 -1.00 -23.52
N GLY A 178 -10.69 -2.27 -23.93
CA GLY A 178 -9.59 -3.18 -23.60
C GLY A 178 -9.19 -4.08 -24.77
N ASP A 179 -8.03 -4.72 -24.66
CA ASP A 179 -7.54 -5.75 -25.59
C ASP A 179 -7.31 -7.04 -24.79
N TYR A 180 -8.34 -7.90 -24.73
CA TYR A 180 -8.27 -9.14 -23.94
C TYR A 180 -7.42 -10.21 -24.61
N ALA A 181 -7.36 -10.25 -25.94
CA ALA A 181 -6.48 -11.17 -26.67
C ALA A 181 -5.03 -11.09 -26.19
N LYS A 182 -4.53 -9.88 -25.93
CA LYS A 182 -3.18 -9.67 -25.38
C LYS A 182 -3.12 -9.71 -23.85
N ALA A 183 -4.14 -9.17 -23.15
CA ALA A 183 -4.11 -9.05 -21.69
C ALA A 183 -4.48 -10.36 -20.96
N GLY A 184 -5.22 -11.26 -21.62
CA GLY A 184 -5.89 -12.40 -21.00
C GLY A 184 -4.95 -13.34 -20.25
N THR A 185 -3.76 -13.62 -20.80
CA THR A 185 -2.75 -14.45 -20.10
C THR A 185 -2.29 -13.77 -18.82
N LYS A 186 -1.94 -12.48 -18.85
CA LYS A 186 -1.50 -11.75 -17.65
C LYS A 186 -2.61 -11.58 -16.61
N ILE A 187 -3.87 -11.46 -17.04
CA ILE A 187 -5.03 -11.44 -16.12
C ILE A 187 -5.19 -12.79 -15.44
N ARG A 188 -5.09 -13.90 -16.19
CA ARG A 188 -5.13 -15.25 -15.62
C ARG A 188 -3.98 -15.52 -14.67
N ASP A 189 -2.76 -15.10 -15.04
CA ASP A 189 -1.59 -15.18 -14.17
C ASP A 189 -1.79 -14.38 -12.89
N TYR A 190 -2.39 -13.19 -12.97
CA TYR A 190 -2.70 -12.37 -11.79
C TYR A 190 -3.67 -13.08 -10.84
N VAL A 191 -4.76 -13.63 -11.37
CA VAL A 191 -5.75 -14.38 -10.56
C VAL A 191 -5.08 -15.61 -9.92
N TYR A 192 -4.28 -16.35 -10.69
CA TYR A 192 -3.53 -17.52 -10.21
C TYR A 192 -2.51 -17.16 -9.13
N GLN A 193 -1.72 -16.12 -9.32
CA GLN A 193 -0.72 -15.71 -8.33
C GLN A 193 -1.35 -15.06 -7.09
N THR A 194 -2.48 -14.35 -7.26
CA THR A 194 -3.22 -13.80 -6.13
C THR A 194 -3.74 -14.92 -5.24
N SER A 195 -4.31 -15.99 -5.81
CA SER A 195 -4.80 -17.12 -5.01
C SER A 195 -3.69 -17.90 -4.28
N LEU A 196 -2.45 -17.86 -4.79
CA LEU A 196 -1.27 -18.38 -4.09
C LEU A 196 -0.91 -17.57 -2.84
N ILE A 197 -0.84 -16.24 -2.95
CA ILE A 197 -0.41 -15.35 -1.84
C ILE A 197 -1.56 -14.98 -0.89
N THR A 198 -2.81 -15.24 -1.28
CA THR A 198 -3.99 -15.13 -0.41
C THR A 198 -4.70 -16.48 -0.29
N PRO A 199 -4.08 -17.49 0.33
CA PRO A 199 -4.62 -18.86 0.40
C PRO A 199 -5.90 -18.96 1.25
N TYR A 200 -6.31 -17.89 1.93
CA TYR A 200 -7.55 -17.80 2.70
C TYR A 200 -8.73 -17.24 1.89
N ALA A 201 -8.51 -16.76 0.67
CA ALA A 201 -9.52 -16.19 -0.20
C ALA A 201 -10.02 -17.19 -1.24
N THR A 202 -11.30 -17.10 -1.60
CA THR A 202 -11.84 -17.71 -2.81
C THR A 202 -11.88 -16.66 -3.90
N ILE A 203 -11.31 -16.97 -5.08
CA ILE A 203 -11.32 -16.06 -6.22
C ILE A 203 -11.91 -16.81 -7.41
N THR A 204 -12.99 -16.26 -7.96
CA THR A 204 -13.65 -16.76 -9.17
C THR A 204 -13.45 -15.75 -10.30
N PHE A 205 -13.04 -16.21 -11.47
CA PHE A 205 -12.89 -15.41 -12.68
C PHE A 205 -13.65 -16.04 -13.83
N ASP A 206 -14.68 -15.34 -14.30
CA ASP A 206 -15.39 -15.62 -15.54
C ASP A 206 -14.78 -14.79 -16.67
N ASP A 207 -14.13 -15.46 -17.61
CA ASP A 207 -13.47 -14.82 -18.75
C ASP A 207 -14.47 -14.49 -19.89
N PRO A 208 -14.09 -13.62 -20.85
CA PRO A 208 -14.99 -13.25 -21.94
C PRO A 208 -15.18 -14.36 -22.99
N LYS A 209 -14.43 -15.46 -22.92
CA LYS A 209 -14.57 -16.66 -23.77
C LYS A 209 -15.50 -17.70 -23.16
N GLY A 210 -16.00 -17.47 -21.94
CA GLY A 210 -16.88 -18.39 -21.21
C GLY A 210 -16.15 -19.39 -20.32
N GLU A 211 -14.82 -19.33 -20.24
CA GLU A 211 -14.02 -20.14 -19.32
C GLU A 211 -14.16 -19.61 -17.89
N LYS A 212 -14.33 -20.54 -16.95
CA LYS A 212 -14.47 -20.22 -15.53
C LYS A 212 -13.29 -20.76 -14.74
N TYR A 213 -12.59 -19.87 -14.07
CA TYR A 213 -11.46 -20.19 -13.21
C TYR A 213 -11.88 -19.98 -11.76
N ARG A 214 -11.84 -21.04 -10.95
CA ARG A 214 -12.22 -20.96 -9.53
C ARG A 214 -11.11 -21.50 -8.65
N TYR A 215 -10.53 -20.61 -7.86
CA TYR A 215 -9.53 -20.94 -6.86
C TYR A 215 -10.18 -20.84 -5.48
N THR A 216 -10.33 -21.97 -4.80
CA THR A 216 -10.93 -22.01 -3.46
C THR A 216 -9.86 -21.81 -2.41
N LYS A 217 -10.26 -21.21 -1.28
CA LYS A 217 -9.38 -21.05 -0.11
C LYS A 217 -8.84 -22.39 0.37
N VAL A 218 -7.53 -22.43 0.64
CA VAL A 218 -6.76 -23.54 1.19
C VAL A 218 -6.76 -23.50 2.72
N ILE A 219 -6.77 -22.30 3.31
CA ILE A 219 -6.75 -22.11 4.76
C ILE A 219 -7.96 -21.31 5.24
N ARG A 220 -8.32 -21.46 6.52
CA ARG A 220 -9.43 -20.73 7.17
C ARG A 220 -8.98 -19.73 8.24
N THR A 221 -7.68 -19.58 8.40
CA THR A 221 -7.04 -18.66 9.34
C THR A 221 -6.46 -17.49 8.56
N MET A 222 -6.78 -16.27 8.98
CA MET A 222 -6.18 -15.06 8.40
C MET A 222 -5.07 -14.50 9.28
N PRO A 223 -4.06 -13.85 8.68
CA PRO A 223 -3.12 -13.01 9.42
C PRO A 223 -3.86 -11.85 10.10
N PRO A 224 -3.32 -11.31 11.21
CA PRO A 224 -3.92 -10.17 11.89
C PRO A 224 -4.02 -8.95 10.96
N ALA A 225 -5.04 -8.13 11.16
CA ALA A 225 -5.22 -6.93 10.36
C ALA A 225 -4.10 -5.91 10.67
N PRO A 226 -3.55 -5.22 9.66
CA PRO A 226 -2.52 -4.22 9.89
C PRO A 226 -3.10 -3.03 10.68
N THR A 227 -2.28 -2.42 11.53
CA THR A 227 -2.66 -1.26 12.36
C THR A 227 -2.06 0.02 11.81
N ILE A 228 -2.67 1.16 12.13
CA ILE A 228 -2.12 2.48 11.79
C ILE A 228 -1.02 2.80 12.80
N ILE A 229 0.14 3.22 12.32
CA ILE A 229 1.24 3.64 13.18
C ILE A 229 1.61 5.10 12.98
N ARG A 230 2.27 5.63 14.02
CA ARG A 230 3.00 6.90 13.95
C ARG A 230 4.27 6.71 13.10
N PRO A 231 4.69 7.73 12.35
CA PRO A 231 5.91 7.65 11.56
C PRO A 231 7.17 7.50 12.41
N HIS A 232 8.22 6.96 11.79
CA HIS A 232 9.55 6.88 12.38
C HIS A 232 10.38 8.14 12.08
N PRO A 233 11.23 8.62 13.00
CA PRO A 233 12.09 9.80 12.77
C PRO A 233 12.92 9.76 11.47
N HIS A 234 13.62 8.66 11.19
CA HIS A 234 14.45 8.52 9.97
C HIS A 234 13.71 8.68 8.62
N GLY A 235 12.39 8.57 8.59
CA GLY A 235 11.61 8.55 7.34
C GLY A 235 10.92 9.86 7.00
N ILE A 236 11.29 10.95 7.68
CA ILE A 236 10.49 12.16 7.75
C ILE A 236 11.19 13.32 7.06
N ASP A 237 10.38 14.12 6.37
CA ASP A 237 10.78 15.35 5.70
C ASP A 237 10.17 16.58 6.38
N VAL A 238 10.64 17.76 5.97
CA VAL A 238 10.22 19.06 6.52
C VAL A 238 8.71 19.27 6.35
N GLU A 239 8.15 18.87 5.21
CA GLU A 239 6.72 19.03 4.91
C GLU A 239 5.85 18.16 5.81
N THR A 240 6.29 16.94 6.08
CA THR A 240 5.61 16.04 7.02
C THR A 240 5.63 16.62 8.43
N ILE A 241 6.74 17.24 8.86
CA ILE A 241 6.79 17.97 10.14
C ILE A 241 5.79 19.14 10.12
N ARG A 242 5.78 19.97 9.07
CA ARG A 242 4.81 21.09 8.97
C ARG A 242 3.36 20.62 9.10
N ARG A 243 2.99 19.53 8.42
CA ARG A 243 1.65 18.94 8.55
C ARG A 243 1.34 18.52 9.99
N MET A 244 2.29 17.87 10.66
CA MET A 244 2.13 17.53 12.07
C MET A 244 1.95 18.76 12.96
N LEU A 245 2.63 19.87 12.65
CA LEU A 245 2.48 21.13 13.38
C LEU A 245 1.11 21.75 13.14
N SER A 246 0.63 21.78 11.90
CA SER A 246 -0.72 22.24 11.56
C SER A 246 -1.80 21.47 12.31
N ASP A 247 -1.64 20.14 12.46
CA ASP A 247 -2.56 19.30 13.25
C ASP A 247 -2.50 19.60 14.76
N THR A 248 -1.40 20.18 15.26
CA THR A 248 -1.24 20.54 16.69
C THR A 248 -1.78 21.94 17.01
N ASN A 249 -1.86 22.80 16.00
CA ASN A 249 -2.27 24.19 16.18
C ASN A 249 -3.76 24.26 16.49
N TYR A 250 -4.12 25.20 17.35
CA TYR A 250 -5.54 25.45 17.61
C TYR A 250 -6.15 26.01 16.34
N GLN A 251 -7.15 25.33 15.78
CA GLN A 251 -7.80 25.75 14.55
C GLN A 251 -8.36 27.17 14.72
N ILE A 252 -7.90 28.08 13.86
CA ILE A 252 -8.37 29.45 13.86
C ILE A 252 -9.85 29.42 13.48
N PRO A 253 -10.75 29.94 14.34
CA PRO A 253 -12.17 29.93 14.05
C PRO A 253 -12.45 30.74 12.77
N ALA A 254 -13.24 30.16 11.87
CA ALA A 254 -13.80 30.93 10.77
C ALA A 254 -14.71 32.03 11.33
N VAL A 255 -14.64 33.22 10.75
CA VAL A 255 -15.43 34.37 11.16
C VAL A 255 -16.73 34.35 10.37
N ASP A 256 -17.58 33.37 10.67
CA ASP A 256 -18.92 33.24 10.09
C ASP A 256 -19.96 34.00 10.93
N ASP A 257 -21.21 34.05 10.47
CA ASP A 257 -22.30 34.75 11.17
C ASP A 257 -22.49 34.23 12.62
N ASN A 258 -22.23 32.94 12.85
CA ASN A 258 -22.31 32.33 14.18
C ASN A 258 -21.20 32.87 15.10
N MET A 259 -19.96 32.95 14.60
CA MET A 259 -18.83 33.50 15.33
C MET A 259 -19.03 34.98 15.62
N ILE A 260 -19.51 35.76 14.63
CA ILE A 260 -19.81 37.19 14.81
C ILE A 260 -20.90 37.38 15.87
N SER A 261 -21.97 36.57 15.82
CA SER A 261 -23.04 36.58 16.83
C SER A 261 -22.50 36.27 18.24
N LYS A 262 -21.59 35.30 18.35
CA LYS A 262 -20.93 34.93 19.59
C LYS A 262 -20.04 36.06 20.14
N VAL A 263 -19.23 36.69 19.30
CA VAL A 263 -18.39 37.84 19.67
C VAL A 263 -19.27 38.99 20.18
N ARG A 264 -20.36 39.31 19.46
CA ARG A 264 -21.32 40.35 19.87
C ARG A 264 -21.96 40.05 21.23
N LYS A 265 -22.33 38.80 21.49
CA LYS A 265 -22.92 38.35 22.76
C LYS A 265 -21.92 38.48 23.92
N GLU A 266 -20.69 38.01 23.75
CA GLU A 266 -19.67 38.05 24.82
C GLU A 266 -19.19 39.47 25.14
N LEU A 267 -19.06 40.33 24.13
CA LEU A 267 -18.67 41.73 24.31
C LEU A 267 -19.84 42.62 24.77
N GLY A 268 -21.10 42.20 24.58
CA GLY A 268 -22.29 43.00 24.89
C GLY A 268 -22.46 44.15 23.90
N LEU A 269 -22.36 43.86 22.61
CA LEU A 269 -22.51 44.82 21.52
C LEU A 269 -23.98 44.90 21.07
N ALA A 270 -24.48 46.11 20.81
CA ALA A 270 -25.79 46.30 20.18
C ALA A 270 -25.71 46.01 18.66
N LYS A 271 -26.85 45.81 17.99
CA LYS A 271 -26.92 45.45 16.55
C LYS A 271 -26.39 46.50 15.57
N LYS A 272 -26.01 47.71 16.02
CA LYS A 272 -25.49 48.78 15.16
C LYS A 272 -23.97 48.73 15.05
N ASP A 273 -23.45 49.16 13.89
CA ASP A 273 -22.03 49.23 13.56
C ASP A 273 -21.29 50.05 14.61
N LEU A 274 -20.48 49.37 15.42
CA LEU A 274 -19.59 50.00 16.39
C LEU A 274 -18.26 50.26 15.69
N ASP A 275 -17.69 51.43 15.95
CA ASP A 275 -16.36 51.80 15.47
C ASP A 275 -15.31 50.82 16.01
N TYR A 276 -14.29 50.52 15.19
CA TYR A 276 -13.19 49.62 15.50
C TYR A 276 -12.58 49.93 16.87
N SER A 277 -12.38 51.22 17.18
CA SER A 277 -11.83 51.69 18.46
C SER A 277 -12.67 51.28 19.66
N GLU A 278 -14.00 51.33 19.56
CA GLU A 278 -14.91 50.97 20.66
C GLU A 278 -14.93 49.47 20.92
N ILE A 279 -14.87 48.66 19.86
CA ILE A 279 -14.83 47.20 19.97
C ILE A 279 -13.53 46.78 20.68
N MET A 280 -12.39 47.39 20.31
CA MET A 280 -11.10 47.11 20.94
C MET A 280 -11.07 47.52 22.42
N LYS A 281 -11.59 48.71 22.78
CA LYS A 281 -11.69 49.14 24.20
C LYS A 281 -12.55 48.21 25.06
N LYS A 282 -13.69 47.75 24.54
CA LYS A 282 -14.54 46.77 25.26
C LYS A 282 -13.86 45.42 25.40
N THR A 283 -13.09 45.01 24.39
CA THR A 283 -12.33 43.77 24.38
C THR A 283 -11.27 43.75 25.46
N GLU A 284 -10.49 44.82 25.62
CA GLU A 284 -9.48 44.91 26.70
C GLU A 284 -10.12 44.79 28.08
N LYS A 285 -11.22 45.52 28.32
CA LYS A 285 -11.94 45.50 29.61
C LYS A 285 -12.47 44.11 29.97
N LYS A 286 -12.96 43.35 28.98
CA LYS A 286 -13.57 42.02 29.19
C LYS A 286 -12.63 40.85 28.90
N TRP A 287 -11.36 41.08 28.56
CA TRP A 287 -10.47 40.07 28.01
C TRP A 287 -10.45 38.75 28.80
N LYS A 288 -10.37 38.83 30.13
CA LYS A 288 -10.32 37.67 31.03
C LYS A 288 -11.61 36.83 31.03
N SER A 289 -12.77 37.42 30.74
CA SER A 289 -14.05 36.70 30.67
C SER A 289 -14.35 36.13 29.28
N LEU A 290 -13.65 36.57 28.23
CA LEU A 290 -13.86 36.09 26.87
C LEU A 290 -13.42 34.65 26.70
N THR A 291 -14.14 33.91 25.86
CA THR A 291 -13.74 32.56 25.45
C THR A 291 -12.54 32.59 24.51
N ARG A 292 -11.75 31.51 24.47
CA ARG A 292 -10.55 31.41 23.61
C ARG A 292 -10.83 31.72 22.12
N PRO A 293 -11.90 31.21 21.48
CA PRO A 293 -12.23 31.58 20.10
C PRO A 293 -12.40 33.09 19.91
N VAL A 294 -13.14 33.74 20.82
CA VAL A 294 -13.41 35.19 20.74
C VAL A 294 -12.14 36.00 20.95
N ARG A 295 -11.25 35.58 21.87
CA ARG A 295 -9.93 36.22 22.04
C ARG A 295 -9.07 36.14 20.78
N ILE A 296 -9.12 35.02 20.05
CA ILE A 296 -8.37 34.85 18.80
C ILE A 296 -8.91 35.77 17.71
N VAL A 297 -10.24 35.78 17.49
CA VAL A 297 -10.88 36.68 16.52
C VAL A 297 -10.54 38.13 16.83
N MET A 298 -10.61 38.53 18.10
CA MET A 298 -10.28 39.89 18.49
C MET A 298 -8.79 40.22 18.33
N ALA A 299 -7.89 39.27 18.57
CA ALA A 299 -6.48 39.46 18.32
C ALA A 299 -6.17 39.61 16.82
N LEU A 300 -6.80 38.80 15.96
CA LEU A 300 -6.70 38.95 14.50
C LEU A 300 -7.22 40.30 14.03
N MET A 301 -8.39 40.72 14.53
CA MET A 301 -8.97 42.04 14.26
C MET A 301 -8.01 43.17 14.66
N SER A 302 -7.30 43.02 15.79
CA SER A 302 -6.28 43.99 16.22
C SER A 302 -5.15 44.18 15.21
N PHE A 303 -4.58 43.09 14.70
CA PHE A 303 -3.42 43.16 13.80
C PHE A 303 -3.83 43.52 12.37
N LEU A 304 -4.93 42.94 11.87
CA LEU A 304 -5.41 43.18 10.51
C LEU A 304 -6.08 44.55 10.36
N LYS A 305 -6.52 45.17 11.47
CA LYS A 305 -7.27 46.44 11.47
C LYS A 305 -8.51 46.39 10.56
N MET A 306 -9.17 45.23 10.53
CA MET A 306 -10.36 44.95 9.72
C MET A 306 -11.64 44.96 10.58
N ASP A 307 -12.79 45.19 9.94
CA ASP A 307 -14.11 44.96 10.52
C ASP A 307 -14.56 43.50 10.33
N PHE A 308 -15.71 43.13 10.92
CA PHE A 308 -16.22 41.76 10.82
C PHE A 308 -16.57 41.32 9.40
N GLU A 309 -16.97 42.24 8.53
CA GLU A 309 -17.37 41.91 7.15
C GLU A 309 -16.17 41.63 6.26
N LYS A 310 -15.07 42.38 6.43
CA LYS A 310 -13.80 42.06 5.78
C LYS A 310 -13.21 40.78 6.35
N LEU A 311 -13.23 40.62 7.68
CA LEU A 311 -12.65 39.45 8.34
C LEU A 311 -13.36 38.14 7.91
N SER A 312 -14.68 38.17 7.66
CA SER A 312 -15.43 37.00 7.16
C SER A 312 -15.07 36.61 5.71
N LYS A 313 -14.50 37.55 4.95
CA LYS A 313 -13.97 37.36 3.59
C LYS A 313 -12.45 37.18 3.57
N THR A 314 -11.85 36.82 4.70
CA THR A 314 -10.41 36.50 4.80
C THR A 314 -10.19 35.11 5.37
N THR A 315 -9.16 34.42 4.87
CA THR A 315 -8.66 33.19 5.48
C THR A 315 -7.26 33.43 6.01
N ILE A 316 -7.03 33.16 7.28
CA ILE A 316 -5.67 33.20 7.83
C ILE A 316 -4.89 32.00 7.28
N GLU A 317 -3.81 32.27 6.55
CA GLU A 317 -2.97 31.24 5.95
C GLU A 317 -1.86 30.83 6.92
N GLU A 318 -1.18 31.80 7.54
CA GLU A 318 -0.02 31.54 8.39
C GLU A 318 0.16 32.61 9.48
N ILE A 319 0.52 32.18 10.70
CA ILE A 319 0.99 33.07 11.77
C ILE A 319 2.44 32.69 12.07
N ASP A 320 3.37 33.43 11.48
CA ASP A 320 4.81 33.22 11.65
C ASP A 320 5.32 34.04 12.85
N ILE A 321 5.47 33.36 13.98
CA ILE A 321 5.96 33.98 15.22
C ILE A 321 7.46 34.31 15.13
N ALA A 322 8.23 33.54 14.36
CA ALA A 322 9.68 33.73 14.27
C ALA A 322 10.02 34.99 13.48
N ASN A 323 9.35 35.21 12.34
CA ASN A 323 9.49 36.43 11.54
C ASN A 323 8.52 37.53 11.96
N LYS A 324 7.65 37.27 12.94
CA LYS A 324 6.63 38.21 13.45
C LYS A 324 5.68 38.66 12.34
N LYS A 325 5.22 37.73 11.51
CA LYS A 325 4.32 38.03 10.38
C LYS A 325 3.00 37.27 10.49
N LEU A 326 1.93 37.91 10.05
CA LEU A 326 0.62 37.30 9.85
C LEU A 326 0.27 37.37 8.37
N THR A 327 0.07 36.21 7.74
CA THR A 327 -0.30 36.09 6.34
C THR A 327 -1.75 35.63 6.21
N TYR A 328 -2.52 36.34 5.39
CA TYR A 328 -3.93 36.01 5.13
C TYR A 328 -4.25 36.13 3.64
N TRP A 329 -5.17 35.29 3.19
CA TRP A 329 -5.79 35.39 1.87
C TRP A 329 -6.98 36.32 1.92
N ASP A 330 -6.96 37.37 1.11
CA ASP A 330 -8.10 38.26 0.90
C ASP A 330 -8.92 37.77 -0.30
N PHE A 331 -10.16 37.33 -0.09
CA PHE A 331 -11.02 36.90 -1.20
C PHE A 331 -11.52 38.07 -2.07
N GLY A 332 -11.55 39.29 -1.55
CA GLY A 332 -11.95 40.48 -2.30
C GLY A 332 -10.88 40.88 -3.33
N GLU A 333 -9.61 40.86 -2.91
CA GLU A 333 -8.47 41.24 -3.77
C GLU A 333 -7.77 40.04 -4.42
N SER A 334 -8.12 38.81 -4.04
CA SER A 334 -7.55 37.55 -4.54
C SER A 334 -6.02 37.50 -4.42
N GLN A 335 -5.49 37.94 -3.27
CA GLN A 335 -4.06 37.95 -2.98
C GLN A 335 -3.77 37.57 -1.52
N SER A 336 -2.61 36.96 -1.29
CA SER A 336 -2.04 36.78 0.04
C SER A 336 -1.33 38.05 0.49
N VAL A 337 -1.70 38.57 1.65
CA VAL A 337 -1.09 39.76 2.25
C VAL A 337 -0.40 39.36 3.55
N SER A 338 0.87 39.73 3.70
CA SER A 338 1.62 39.56 4.94
C SER A 338 1.78 40.89 5.66
N ILE A 339 1.42 40.92 6.95
CA ILE A 339 1.57 42.09 7.81
C ILE A 339 2.52 41.79 8.97
N ASP A 340 3.21 42.83 9.45
CA ASP A 340 4.07 42.71 10.63
C ASP A 340 3.23 42.74 11.92
N MET A 341 3.53 41.80 12.81
CA MET A 341 2.95 41.68 14.14
C MET A 341 3.87 42.34 15.17
N ASP A 342 3.37 43.38 15.83
CA ASP A 342 4.05 44.00 16.97
C ASP A 342 4.09 43.02 18.19
N PRO A 343 5.29 42.61 18.66
CA PRO A 343 5.45 41.75 19.83
C PRO A 343 5.03 42.39 21.16
N GLU A 344 5.04 43.72 21.26
CA GLU A 344 4.64 44.44 22.49
C GLU A 344 3.13 44.56 22.62
N SER A 345 2.39 44.29 21.55
CA SER A 345 0.92 44.30 21.54
C SER A 345 0.35 43.30 22.55
N PHE A 346 -0.65 43.76 23.31
CA PHE A 346 -1.43 42.95 24.25
C PHE A 346 -1.98 41.65 23.62
N TYR A 347 -2.29 41.70 22.32
CA TYR A 347 -2.90 40.60 21.57
C TYR A 347 -1.88 39.58 21.03
N TYR A 348 -0.60 39.94 20.97
CA TYR A 348 0.45 39.08 20.39
C TYR A 348 0.53 37.72 21.08
N LYS A 349 0.51 37.72 22.42
CA LYS A 349 0.60 36.50 23.23
C LYS A 349 -0.55 35.51 22.93
N GLN A 350 -1.73 36.00 22.58
CA GLN A 350 -2.87 35.15 22.26
C GLN A 350 -2.71 34.45 20.91
N LEU A 351 -2.22 35.16 19.88
CA LEU A 351 -1.91 34.56 18.58
C LEU A 351 -0.72 33.62 18.70
N ALA A 352 0.35 34.03 19.40
CA ALA A 352 1.52 33.19 19.66
C ALA A 352 1.13 31.87 20.34
N ASN A 353 0.29 31.89 21.38
CA ASN A 353 -0.17 30.66 22.05
C ASN A 353 -1.04 29.75 21.16
N THR A 354 -1.57 30.26 20.05
CA THR A 354 -2.38 29.49 19.10
C THR A 354 -1.51 28.63 18.19
N VAL A 355 -0.30 29.10 17.89
CA VAL A 355 0.66 28.46 16.97
C VAL A 355 1.96 27.98 17.61
N GLN A 356 2.20 28.29 18.88
CA GLN A 356 3.41 27.87 19.60
C GLN A 356 3.60 26.35 19.61
N GLY A 357 2.52 25.56 19.55
CA GLY A 357 2.59 24.10 19.52
C GLY A 357 3.26 23.48 20.76
N GLU A 358 3.76 22.27 20.58
CA GLU A 358 4.40 21.45 21.62
C GLU A 358 5.90 21.77 21.79
N THR A 359 6.50 21.38 22.91
CA THR A 359 7.97 21.36 23.04
C THR A 359 8.57 20.29 22.14
N ILE A 360 9.84 20.41 21.75
CA ILE A 360 10.55 19.38 20.95
C ILE A 360 10.43 18.00 21.61
N THR A 361 10.66 17.90 22.92
CA THR A 361 10.59 16.63 23.64
C THR A 361 9.20 15.99 23.64
N SER A 362 8.15 16.80 23.85
CA SER A 362 6.75 16.33 23.76
C SER A 362 6.42 15.92 22.34
N PHE A 363 6.77 16.76 21.36
CA PHE A 363 6.52 16.52 19.95
C PHE A 363 7.16 15.20 19.51
N LEU A 364 8.43 14.98 19.84
CA LEU A 364 9.15 13.78 19.48
C LEU A 364 8.51 12.52 20.09
N THR A 365 8.15 12.58 21.37
CA THR A 365 7.56 11.46 22.10
C THR A 365 6.13 11.12 21.65
N LYS A 366 5.33 12.15 21.33
CA LYS A 366 3.92 11.99 20.96
C LYS A 366 3.69 11.73 19.48
N ARG A 367 4.54 12.25 18.59
CA ARG A 367 4.31 12.18 17.13
C ARG A 367 5.07 11.08 16.44
N PHE A 368 6.17 10.59 17.02
CA PHE A 368 6.94 9.50 16.44
C PHE A 368 6.80 8.20 17.21
N GLN A 369 6.96 7.09 16.48
CA GLN A 369 7.06 5.78 17.10
C GLN A 369 8.43 5.56 17.74
N ARG A 370 8.48 4.73 18.79
CA ARG A 370 9.73 4.27 19.42
C ARG A 370 10.66 5.39 19.94
N VAL A 371 10.12 6.59 20.17
CA VAL A 371 10.83 7.69 20.84
C VAL A 371 10.29 7.88 22.25
N GLY A 372 11.11 7.58 23.25
CA GLY A 372 10.81 7.85 24.66
C GLY A 372 11.39 9.20 25.13
N PRO A 373 11.02 9.66 26.33
CA PRO A 373 11.52 10.92 26.89
C PRO A 373 13.06 11.01 26.93
N THR A 374 13.73 9.93 27.32
CA THR A 374 15.20 9.87 27.38
C THR A 374 15.84 10.02 26.00
N THR A 375 15.31 9.31 24.99
CA THR A 375 15.77 9.40 23.61
C THR A 375 15.53 10.79 23.04
N ALA A 376 14.37 11.41 23.35
CA ALA A 376 14.05 12.76 22.91
C ALA A 376 15.00 13.81 23.50
N LEU A 377 15.42 13.64 24.76
CA LEU A 377 16.43 14.52 25.40
C LEU A 377 17.81 14.37 24.75
N LYS A 378 18.27 13.13 24.56
CA LYS A 378 19.53 12.85 23.85
C LYS A 378 19.54 13.44 22.43
N PHE A 379 18.42 13.29 21.72
CA PHE A 379 18.25 13.86 20.40
C PHE A 379 18.33 15.39 20.42
N ALA A 380 17.65 16.04 21.37
CA ALA A 380 17.67 17.50 21.49
C ALA A 380 19.10 18.01 21.74
N GLU A 381 19.87 17.32 22.58
CA GLU A 381 21.28 17.61 22.81
C GLU A 381 22.12 17.43 21.54
N PHE A 382 21.97 16.30 20.85
CA PHE A 382 22.65 16.01 19.57
C PHE A 382 22.38 17.09 18.50
N ALA A 383 21.11 17.44 18.31
CA ALA A 383 20.68 18.43 17.33
C ALA A 383 20.91 19.88 17.79
N LYS A 384 21.46 20.09 19.00
CA LYS A 384 21.73 21.40 19.61
C LYS A 384 20.47 22.27 19.72
N PHE A 385 19.38 21.68 20.16
CA PHE A 385 18.14 22.38 20.50
C PHE A 385 17.88 22.33 22.01
N LYS A 386 17.26 23.38 22.55
CA LYS A 386 16.79 23.35 23.95
C LYS A 386 15.56 22.44 24.05
N PRO A 387 15.46 21.54 25.04
CA PRO A 387 14.32 20.63 25.19
C PRO A 387 12.95 21.32 25.27
N GLU A 388 12.92 22.55 25.81
CA GLU A 388 11.72 23.38 26.00
C GLU A 388 11.41 24.24 24.77
N HIS A 389 12.30 24.28 23.78
CA HIS A 389 12.04 25.01 22.54
C HIS A 389 10.81 24.42 21.87
N ARG A 390 9.96 25.29 21.33
CA ARG A 390 8.67 24.87 20.79
C ARG A 390 8.72 24.76 19.28
N VAL A 391 8.23 23.63 18.78
CA VAL A 391 8.34 23.30 17.35
C VAL A 391 7.51 24.21 16.45
N GLY A 392 6.42 24.78 16.97
CA GLY A 392 5.59 25.73 16.21
C GLY A 392 6.20 27.12 16.03
N THR A 393 7.29 27.43 16.74
CA THR A 393 8.02 28.71 16.61
C THR A 393 9.32 28.59 15.83
N MET A 394 9.61 27.41 15.26
CA MET A 394 10.84 27.18 14.51
C MET A 394 10.80 27.88 13.15
N THR A 395 11.94 28.47 12.78
CA THR A 395 12.17 28.98 11.43
C THR A 395 12.30 27.83 10.42
N ASN A 396 12.17 28.14 9.12
CA ASN A 396 12.39 27.17 8.05
C ASN A 396 13.77 26.50 8.13
N GLN A 397 14.82 27.24 8.51
CA GLN A 397 16.17 26.69 8.66
C GLN A 397 16.27 25.75 9.87
N GLU A 398 15.60 26.08 10.98
CA GLU A 398 15.54 25.20 12.15
C GLU A 398 14.75 23.92 11.88
N LEU A 399 13.68 23.98 11.09
CA LEU A 399 12.93 22.79 10.67
C LEU A 399 13.76 21.87 9.77
N VAL A 400 14.56 22.43 8.85
CA VAL A 400 15.53 21.64 8.05
C VAL A 400 16.54 20.97 8.98
N LYS A 401 17.16 21.74 9.89
CA LYS A 401 18.12 21.21 10.87
C LYS A 401 17.51 20.13 11.76
N LEU A 402 16.25 20.29 12.19
CA LEU A 402 15.51 19.28 12.95
C LEU A 402 15.37 18.00 12.12
N THR A 403 14.99 18.13 10.84
CA THR A 403 14.76 17.01 9.94
C THR A 403 16.05 16.24 9.64
N ASP A 404 17.13 16.95 9.30
CA ASP A 404 18.44 16.36 9.05
C ASP A 404 18.97 15.65 10.31
N GLY A 405 18.75 16.26 11.48
CA GLY A 405 19.04 15.64 12.77
C GLY A 405 18.27 14.33 12.97
N LEU A 406 16.96 14.31 12.65
CA LEU A 406 16.11 13.11 12.81
C LEU A 406 16.57 11.96 11.91
N GLN A 407 17.16 12.26 10.76
CA GLN A 407 17.69 11.26 9.84
C GLN A 407 19.06 10.75 10.27
N ALA A 408 19.93 11.61 10.80
CA ALA A 408 21.32 11.29 11.16
C ALA A 408 21.50 10.69 12.57
N PHE A 409 20.48 10.73 13.43
CA PHE A 409 20.60 10.26 14.82
C PHE A 409 20.44 8.73 14.92
N ASP A 410 21.54 8.02 15.17
CA ASP A 410 21.60 6.55 15.19
C ASP A 410 20.97 5.89 16.43
N ASP A 411 20.76 6.65 17.51
CA ASP A 411 20.24 6.15 18.80
C ASP A 411 18.71 5.89 18.77
N PHE A 412 18.05 6.10 17.62
CA PHE A 412 16.66 5.69 17.44
C PHE A 412 16.54 4.17 17.32
N MET A 413 15.58 3.61 18.06
CA MET A 413 15.27 2.18 17.92
C MET A 413 14.62 1.92 16.56
N ALA A 414 14.84 0.74 15.99
CA ALA A 414 14.15 0.33 14.78
C ALA A 414 12.62 0.47 14.90
N PRO A 415 11.91 0.82 13.80
CA PRO A 415 10.46 0.98 13.79
C PRO A 415 9.74 -0.29 14.22
N ASP A 416 8.55 -0.11 14.79
CA ASP A 416 7.75 -1.22 15.24
C ASP A 416 7.16 -2.00 14.06
N SER A 417 7.36 -3.31 14.06
CA SER A 417 6.86 -4.19 13.00
C SER A 417 5.50 -4.80 13.30
N SER A 418 4.96 -4.59 14.51
CA SER A 418 3.66 -5.11 14.92
C SER A 418 2.49 -4.59 14.05
N CYS A 419 2.72 -3.49 13.34
CA CYS A 419 1.75 -2.90 12.43
C CYS A 419 1.62 -3.61 11.09
N LEU A 420 2.61 -4.44 10.76
CA LEU A 420 2.62 -5.23 9.55
C LEU A 420 1.81 -6.50 9.75
N ALA A 421 1.14 -6.89 8.68
CA ALA A 421 0.44 -8.15 8.51
C ALA A 421 1.19 -8.97 7.45
N PRO A 422 2.33 -9.60 7.79
CA PRO A 422 2.94 -10.61 6.94
C PRO A 422 1.96 -11.79 6.73
N LEU A 423 2.17 -12.63 5.71
CA LEU A 423 1.27 -13.76 5.45
C LEU A 423 1.48 -14.87 6.49
N GLY A 424 2.73 -15.08 6.91
CA GLY A 424 3.18 -16.15 7.78
C GLY A 424 3.83 -17.30 7.02
N GLU A 425 4.82 -17.93 7.64
CA GLU A 425 5.52 -19.11 7.09
C GLU A 425 4.56 -20.28 6.79
N SER A 426 3.66 -20.60 7.72
CA SER A 426 2.71 -21.72 7.58
C SER A 426 1.66 -21.50 6.47
N PRO A 427 0.95 -20.35 6.41
CA PRO A 427 0.07 -20.02 5.29
C PRO A 427 0.76 -20.04 3.93
N LEU A 428 1.96 -19.45 3.81
CA LEU A 428 2.73 -19.44 2.56
C LEU A 428 3.14 -20.85 2.15
N LYS A 429 3.62 -21.68 3.09
CA LYS A 429 3.97 -23.08 2.84
C LYS A 429 2.78 -23.88 2.31
N LYS A 430 1.61 -23.77 2.96
CA LYS A 430 0.38 -24.45 2.49
C LYS A 430 -0.09 -23.97 1.12
N GLY A 431 0.04 -22.67 0.83
CA GLY A 431 -0.24 -22.12 -0.50
C GLY A 431 0.66 -22.73 -1.57
N MET A 432 1.98 -22.73 -1.35
CA MET A 432 2.95 -23.30 -2.28
C MET A 432 2.79 -24.81 -2.48
N GLU A 433 2.54 -25.56 -1.41
CA GLU A 433 2.32 -27.01 -1.46
C GLU A 433 1.14 -27.37 -2.37
N ARG A 434 0.01 -26.68 -2.20
CA ARG A 434 -1.20 -26.92 -3.01
C ARG A 434 -1.03 -26.54 -4.47
N PHE A 435 -0.23 -25.51 -4.77
CA PHE A 435 -0.11 -24.96 -6.12
C PHE A 435 0.96 -25.66 -6.96
N PHE A 436 2.04 -26.13 -6.34
CA PHE A 436 3.19 -26.67 -7.05
C PHE A 436 3.37 -28.17 -6.89
N GLU A 437 2.78 -28.79 -5.85
CA GLU A 437 2.96 -30.21 -5.50
C GLU A 437 4.44 -30.67 -5.62
N PRO A 438 5.36 -30.05 -4.86
CA PRO A 438 6.81 -30.29 -5.02
C PRO A 438 7.32 -31.46 -4.17
N ASP A 439 8.47 -32.03 -4.55
CA ASP A 439 9.19 -33.02 -3.73
C ASP A 439 9.84 -32.38 -2.48
N PHE A 440 10.23 -31.12 -2.61
CA PHE A 440 10.84 -30.32 -1.56
C PHE A 440 10.21 -28.94 -1.48
N LEU A 441 9.85 -28.51 -0.28
CA LEU A 441 9.31 -27.18 -0.02
C LEU A 441 9.74 -26.67 1.35
N GLU A 442 10.40 -25.51 1.35
CA GLU A 442 10.76 -24.79 2.57
C GLU A 442 10.46 -23.30 2.42
N VAL A 443 10.02 -22.69 3.53
CA VAL A 443 9.66 -21.28 3.62
C VAL A 443 10.40 -20.67 4.80
N VAL A 444 10.70 -19.37 4.73
CA VAL A 444 11.27 -18.60 5.83
C VAL A 444 10.59 -17.23 5.89
N GLN A 445 10.20 -16.83 7.10
CA GLN A 445 9.88 -15.45 7.40
C GLN A 445 11.05 -14.85 8.19
N ARG A 446 11.60 -13.74 7.68
CA ARG A 446 12.68 -13.01 8.35
C ARG A 446 12.13 -12.18 9.51
N GLY A 447 13.02 -11.80 10.43
CA GLY A 447 12.73 -10.76 11.40
C GLY A 447 12.41 -9.45 10.67
N ALA A 448 11.66 -8.57 11.33
CA ALA A 448 11.40 -7.27 10.76
C ALA A 448 12.66 -6.41 10.72
N SER A 449 12.79 -5.64 9.65
CA SER A 449 13.85 -4.68 9.43
C SER A 449 13.23 -3.34 9.00
N ALA A 450 14.06 -2.36 8.72
CA ALA A 450 13.60 -1.03 8.35
C ALA A 450 14.45 -0.43 7.23
N TYR A 451 13.82 0.34 6.36
CA TYR A 451 14.52 1.18 5.38
C TYR A 451 13.90 2.57 5.44
N SER A 452 14.72 3.62 5.51
CA SER A 452 14.25 5.03 5.57
C SER A 452 13.06 5.24 6.54
N GLY A 453 13.09 4.62 7.72
CA GLY A 453 12.02 4.72 8.72
C GLY A 453 10.75 3.88 8.47
N PHE A 454 10.65 3.13 7.38
CA PHE A 454 9.52 2.23 7.11
C PHE A 454 9.86 0.79 7.54
N PRO A 455 9.08 0.17 8.44
CA PRO A 455 9.29 -1.23 8.79
C PRO A 455 8.89 -2.12 7.63
N PHE A 456 9.67 -3.17 7.40
CA PHE A 456 9.37 -4.22 6.42
C PHE A 456 9.70 -5.62 6.94
N VAL A 457 9.03 -6.63 6.39
CA VAL A 457 9.26 -8.05 6.63
C VAL A 457 9.40 -8.75 5.28
N ILE A 458 10.35 -9.69 5.21
CA ILE A 458 10.58 -10.51 4.02
C ILE A 458 10.17 -11.94 4.30
N GLU A 459 9.36 -12.48 3.41
CA GLU A 459 8.98 -13.89 3.37
C GLU A 459 9.47 -14.48 2.06
N MET A 460 10.07 -15.66 2.12
CA MET A 460 10.57 -16.33 0.93
C MET A 460 10.35 -17.83 1.03
N GLY A 461 10.03 -18.47 -0.10
CA GLY A 461 9.87 -19.90 -0.20
C GLY A 461 10.59 -20.46 -1.42
N ILE A 462 11.12 -21.68 -1.28
CA ILE A 462 11.72 -22.45 -2.36
C ILE A 462 10.98 -23.78 -2.48
N ALA A 463 10.58 -24.12 -3.70
CA ALA A 463 10.01 -25.42 -4.06
C ALA A 463 10.81 -26.08 -5.18
N TYR A 464 11.04 -27.38 -5.10
CA TYR A 464 11.81 -28.14 -6.07
C TYR A 464 11.19 -29.50 -6.39
N GLY A 465 11.17 -29.89 -7.66
CA GLY A 465 10.72 -31.21 -8.12
C GLY A 465 9.20 -31.36 -8.19
N GLY A 466 8.70 -32.61 -8.14
CA GLY A 466 7.28 -32.93 -8.23
C GLY A 466 6.65 -32.50 -9.57
N LYS A 467 5.51 -31.79 -9.52
CA LYS A 467 4.82 -31.29 -10.73
C LYS A 467 5.42 -30.00 -11.29
N ILE A 468 6.51 -29.50 -10.73
CA ILE A 468 7.19 -28.30 -11.24
C ILE A 468 7.87 -28.61 -12.58
N SER A 469 7.59 -27.79 -13.59
CA SER A 469 8.19 -27.94 -14.92
C SER A 469 9.71 -27.73 -14.91
N SER A 470 10.49 -28.67 -15.47
CA SER A 470 11.94 -28.55 -15.69
C SER A 470 12.32 -27.63 -16.87
N ARG A 471 11.59 -26.52 -17.07
CA ARG A 471 11.84 -25.52 -18.13
C ARG A 471 12.62 -24.31 -17.61
N GLY A 472 13.40 -24.52 -16.56
CA GLY A 472 14.15 -23.48 -15.87
C GLY A 472 13.44 -22.92 -14.64
N MET A 473 14.19 -22.11 -13.90
CA MET A 473 13.78 -21.53 -12.63
C MET A 473 12.68 -20.47 -12.84
N LYS A 474 11.63 -20.53 -12.01
CA LYS A 474 10.54 -19.53 -12.00
C LYS A 474 10.53 -18.74 -10.70
N VAL A 475 10.39 -17.41 -10.79
CA VAL A 475 10.35 -16.51 -9.63
C VAL A 475 9.01 -15.80 -9.57
N TYR A 476 8.28 -16.02 -8.48
CA TYR A 476 7.04 -15.32 -8.15
C TYR A 476 7.34 -14.20 -7.16
N ARG A 477 6.98 -12.98 -7.53
CA ARG A 477 7.28 -11.76 -6.78
C ARG A 477 6.00 -11.17 -6.23
N PHE A 478 5.98 -10.92 -4.91
CA PHE A 478 4.86 -10.31 -4.23
C PHE A 478 5.30 -9.10 -3.41
N ALA A 479 4.50 -8.05 -3.42
CA ALA A 479 4.66 -6.91 -2.53
C ALA A 479 3.32 -6.57 -1.87
N ASN A 480 3.24 -6.54 -0.55
CA ASN A 480 1.99 -6.37 0.20
C ASN A 480 0.86 -7.27 -0.31
N ARG A 481 1.15 -8.55 -0.59
CA ARG A 481 0.24 -9.55 -1.17
C ARG A 481 -0.29 -9.22 -2.58
N ILE A 482 0.41 -8.36 -3.32
CA ILE A 482 0.14 -8.06 -4.73
C ILE A 482 1.17 -8.80 -5.61
N PRO A 483 0.74 -9.61 -6.59
CA PRO A 483 1.62 -10.18 -7.60
C PRO A 483 2.25 -9.12 -8.50
N LEU A 484 3.55 -9.20 -8.72
CA LEU A 484 4.31 -8.32 -9.60
C LEU A 484 4.63 -9.04 -10.93
N LEU A 485 3.86 -8.75 -11.98
CA LEU A 485 3.90 -9.51 -13.26
C LEU A 485 4.63 -8.83 -14.42
N TYR A 486 4.97 -7.56 -14.26
CA TYR A 486 5.62 -6.73 -15.29
C TYR A 486 7.00 -6.28 -14.82
N ASP A 487 7.82 -5.84 -15.76
CA ASP A 487 9.17 -5.27 -15.56
C ASP A 487 10.03 -6.07 -14.57
N GLU A 488 10.05 -7.40 -14.78
CA GLU A 488 10.78 -8.39 -13.99
C GLU A 488 12.29 -8.11 -13.95
N GLY A 489 12.88 -7.76 -15.10
CA GLY A 489 14.34 -7.57 -15.21
C GLY A 489 14.90 -6.46 -14.32
N SER A 490 14.07 -5.50 -13.91
CA SER A 490 14.47 -4.37 -13.09
C SER A 490 14.22 -4.57 -11.58
N ASP A 491 13.71 -5.72 -11.16
CA ASP A 491 13.30 -5.98 -9.78
C ASP A 491 14.44 -6.46 -8.88
N VAL A 492 14.49 -5.94 -7.65
CA VAL A 492 15.51 -6.32 -6.65
C VAL A 492 15.52 -7.82 -6.33
N VAL A 493 14.37 -8.50 -6.35
CA VAL A 493 14.30 -9.95 -6.10
C VAL A 493 15.01 -10.71 -7.21
N LEU A 494 14.77 -10.35 -8.47
CA LEU A 494 15.40 -11.03 -9.60
C LEU A 494 16.89 -10.75 -9.67
N LYS A 495 17.32 -9.53 -9.33
CA LYS A 495 18.74 -9.21 -9.11
C LYS A 495 19.37 -10.18 -8.11
N VAL A 496 18.78 -10.32 -6.91
CA VAL A 496 19.30 -11.21 -5.85
C VAL A 496 19.33 -12.69 -6.28
N VAL A 497 18.29 -13.16 -6.98
CA VAL A 497 18.20 -14.54 -7.46
C VAL A 497 19.24 -14.82 -8.55
N ASN A 498 19.47 -13.88 -9.46
CA ASN A 498 20.45 -14.01 -10.55
C ASN A 498 21.90 -13.87 -10.06
N ASP A 499 22.14 -13.06 -9.02
CA ASP A 499 23.45 -12.93 -8.36
C ASP A 499 23.86 -14.20 -7.59
N THR A 500 22.91 -15.12 -7.35
CA THR A 500 23.16 -16.34 -6.57
C THR A 500 23.79 -17.44 -7.41
N ASP A 501 24.95 -17.94 -6.97
CA ASP A 501 25.62 -19.08 -7.59
C ASP A 501 24.93 -20.42 -7.21
N TRP A 502 23.95 -20.80 -8.01
CA TRP A 502 23.14 -22.02 -7.85
C TRP A 502 23.94 -23.32 -7.91
N SER A 503 25.11 -23.31 -8.55
CA SER A 503 25.98 -24.49 -8.66
C SER A 503 26.49 -24.96 -7.29
N ARG A 504 26.72 -24.02 -6.36
CA ARG A 504 27.11 -24.30 -4.96
C ARG A 504 26.04 -25.06 -4.19
N TYR A 505 24.79 -24.96 -4.63
CA TYR A 505 23.65 -25.64 -4.03
C TYR A 505 23.23 -26.90 -4.81
N LYS A 506 24.11 -27.41 -5.69
CA LYS A 506 23.91 -28.64 -6.48
C LYS A 506 22.75 -28.54 -7.48
N ILE A 507 22.42 -27.33 -7.92
CA ILE A 507 21.43 -27.07 -8.95
C ILE A 507 22.16 -26.76 -10.26
N LYS A 508 21.79 -27.43 -11.34
CA LYS A 508 22.44 -27.31 -12.67
C LYS A 508 21.40 -27.36 -13.78
N GLY A 509 21.72 -26.78 -14.93
CA GLY A 509 20.87 -26.80 -16.13
C GLY A 509 19.58 -26.01 -15.94
N ASP A 510 18.47 -26.60 -16.41
CA ASP A 510 17.11 -26.06 -16.30
C ASP A 510 16.34 -26.74 -15.16
N PRO A 511 16.57 -26.34 -13.89
CA PRO A 511 16.00 -27.05 -12.75
C PRO A 511 14.49 -26.85 -12.65
N PRO A 512 13.74 -27.85 -12.15
CA PRO A 512 12.35 -27.69 -11.73
C PRO A 512 12.29 -26.93 -10.39
N LEU A 513 12.70 -25.65 -10.40
CA LEU A 513 12.86 -24.81 -9.22
C LEU A 513 11.89 -23.62 -9.27
N VAL A 514 11.15 -23.42 -8.18
CA VAL A 514 10.29 -22.25 -7.98
C VAL A 514 10.75 -21.49 -6.75
N ILE A 515 10.84 -20.17 -6.89
CA ILE A 515 11.12 -19.24 -5.80
C ILE A 515 9.92 -18.32 -5.66
N VAL A 516 9.40 -18.20 -4.44
CA VAL A 516 8.35 -17.23 -4.09
C VAL A 516 8.95 -16.22 -3.14
N SER A 517 8.79 -14.94 -3.42
CA SER A 517 9.24 -13.83 -2.57
C SER A 517 8.08 -12.92 -2.23
N HIS A 518 8.00 -12.48 -0.99
CA HIS A 518 7.00 -11.54 -0.53
C HIS A 518 7.63 -10.47 0.35
N ILE A 519 7.51 -9.21 -0.08
CA ILE A 519 7.95 -8.02 0.65
C ILE A 519 6.73 -7.36 1.26
N CYS A 520 6.69 -7.28 2.58
CA CYS A 520 5.61 -6.70 3.35
C CYS A 520 6.10 -5.41 4.01
N SER A 521 5.46 -4.26 3.76
CA SER A 521 5.86 -2.97 4.33
C SER A 521 4.69 -1.99 4.41
N THR A 522 4.77 -1.01 5.31
CA THR A 522 3.84 0.14 5.33
C THR A 522 3.92 0.98 4.07
N ARG A 523 5.11 1.05 3.47
CA ARG A 523 5.37 1.66 2.17
C ARG A 523 6.31 0.73 1.42
N VAL A 524 5.96 0.30 0.22
CA VAL A 524 6.88 -0.47 -0.63
C VAL A 524 7.57 0.52 -1.57
N PRO A 525 8.91 0.46 -1.73
CA PRO A 525 9.62 1.41 -2.58
C PRO A 525 9.49 0.98 -4.04
N TYR A 526 8.33 1.18 -4.67
CA TYR A 526 8.14 0.89 -6.10
C TYR A 526 8.95 1.87 -6.98
N LYS A 527 9.52 1.40 -8.11
CA LYS A 527 10.17 2.31 -9.07
C LYS A 527 9.16 3.09 -9.92
N THR A 528 7.98 2.52 -10.15
CA THR A 528 6.91 3.10 -10.98
C THR A 528 5.62 3.25 -10.19
N VAL A 529 4.77 4.22 -10.58
CA VAL A 529 3.43 4.42 -10.00
C VAL A 529 2.54 3.19 -10.23
N GLY A 530 2.79 2.45 -11.32
CA GLY A 530 2.10 1.21 -11.66
C GLY A 530 2.39 0.03 -10.73
N LYS A 531 3.29 0.15 -9.74
CA LYS A 531 3.63 -0.91 -8.77
C LYS A 531 4.08 -2.24 -9.41
N GLU A 532 4.98 -2.19 -10.38
CA GLU A 532 5.36 -3.40 -11.14
C GLU A 532 6.67 -4.04 -10.66
N ASN A 533 7.54 -3.26 -10.01
CA ASN A 533 8.77 -3.75 -9.43
C ASN A 533 9.20 -2.93 -8.22
N VAL A 534 10.04 -3.55 -7.39
CA VAL A 534 10.57 -2.96 -6.17
C VAL A 534 11.97 -2.39 -6.46
N ALA A 535 12.19 -1.18 -5.96
CA ALA A 535 13.46 -0.46 -6.08
C ALA A 535 14.57 -1.14 -5.27
N ASP A 536 15.79 -0.94 -5.73
CA ASP A 536 16.99 -1.51 -5.14
C ASP A 536 17.40 -0.69 -3.91
N ARG A 537 16.91 -1.09 -2.74
CA ARG A 537 17.30 -0.53 -1.44
C ARG A 537 18.27 -1.48 -0.76
N PRO A 538 19.45 -1.03 -0.29
CA PRO A 538 20.47 -1.90 0.29
C PRO A 538 19.96 -2.78 1.44
N GLU A 539 19.07 -2.24 2.29
CA GLU A 539 18.49 -2.93 3.44
C GLU A 539 17.56 -4.07 2.99
N ILE A 540 16.75 -3.84 1.95
CA ILE A 540 15.85 -4.85 1.38
C ILE A 540 16.68 -5.92 0.65
N GLU A 541 17.65 -5.52 -0.17
CA GLU A 541 18.53 -6.43 -0.90
C GLU A 541 19.27 -7.38 0.06
N ARG A 542 19.81 -6.84 1.15
CA ARG A 542 20.50 -7.61 2.18
C ARG A 542 19.60 -8.67 2.81
N GLU A 543 18.39 -8.31 3.23
CA GLU A 543 17.47 -9.27 3.85
C GLU A 543 16.94 -10.31 2.86
N LEU A 544 16.73 -9.95 1.58
CA LEU A 544 16.42 -10.90 0.52
C LEU A 544 17.54 -11.92 0.33
N LYS A 545 18.79 -11.46 0.27
CA LYS A 545 19.99 -12.32 0.17
C LYS A 545 20.06 -13.28 1.36
N LEU A 546 19.87 -12.79 2.58
CA LEU A 546 19.90 -13.63 3.79
C LEU A 546 18.77 -14.67 3.83
N ALA A 547 17.56 -14.30 3.41
CA ALA A 547 16.44 -15.22 3.29
C ALA A 547 16.74 -16.33 2.27
N LEU A 548 17.21 -15.95 1.08
CA LEU A 548 17.55 -16.88 0.01
C LEU A 548 18.67 -17.84 0.43
N LEU A 549 19.76 -17.32 1.03
CA LEU A 549 20.86 -18.14 1.54
C LEU A 549 20.42 -19.16 2.59
N SER A 550 19.45 -18.81 3.44
CA SER A 550 18.89 -19.74 4.42
C SER A 550 18.17 -20.92 3.73
N LEU A 551 17.34 -20.62 2.74
CA LEU A 551 16.59 -21.63 1.99
C LEU A 551 17.48 -22.48 1.09
N SER A 552 18.43 -21.87 0.39
CA SER A 552 19.37 -22.58 -0.50
C SER A 552 20.24 -23.58 0.25
N ARG A 553 20.61 -23.30 1.51
CA ARG A 553 21.29 -24.28 2.38
C ARG A 553 20.43 -25.50 2.69
N LYS A 554 19.13 -25.30 3.01
CA LYS A 554 18.18 -26.40 3.22
C LYS A 554 18.00 -27.23 1.95
N LEU A 555 17.86 -26.57 0.80
CA LEU A 555 17.75 -27.24 -0.50
C LEU A 555 19.01 -28.06 -0.84
N SER A 556 20.21 -27.52 -0.59
CA SER A 556 21.47 -28.26 -0.82
C SER A 556 21.56 -29.54 0.01
N SER A 557 21.06 -29.53 1.25
CA SER A 557 20.95 -30.74 2.08
C SER A 557 20.03 -31.77 1.46
N PHE A 558 18.86 -31.36 0.96
CA PHE A 558 17.93 -32.23 0.24
C PHE A 558 18.55 -32.81 -1.05
N MET A 559 19.17 -31.97 -1.89
CA MET A 559 19.84 -32.41 -3.12
C MET A 559 20.99 -33.38 -2.84
N SER A 560 21.68 -33.22 -1.71
CA SER A 560 22.73 -34.14 -1.28
C SER A 560 22.18 -35.53 -0.96
N LYS A 561 21.06 -35.59 -0.22
CA LYS A 561 20.39 -36.85 0.11
C LYS A 561 19.87 -37.56 -1.13
N ARG A 562 19.24 -36.81 -2.05
CA ARG A 562 18.75 -37.33 -3.34
C ARG A 562 19.90 -37.90 -4.19
N GLY A 563 21.00 -37.16 -4.32
CA GLY A 563 22.18 -37.64 -5.06
C GLY A 563 22.83 -38.89 -4.47
N GLN A 564 22.80 -39.06 -3.14
CA GLN A 564 23.28 -40.29 -2.49
C GLN A 564 22.35 -41.49 -2.78
N ALA A 565 21.04 -41.28 -2.75
CA ALA A 565 20.06 -42.31 -3.10
C ALA A 565 20.22 -42.75 -4.57
N ASP A 566 20.35 -41.80 -5.50
CA ASP A 566 20.57 -42.08 -6.93
C ASP A 566 21.88 -42.84 -7.17
N ALA A 567 22.96 -42.48 -6.45
CA ALA A 567 24.23 -43.17 -6.53
C ALA A 567 24.14 -44.61 -5.97
N ALA A 568 23.38 -44.82 -4.89
CA ALA A 568 23.14 -46.14 -4.32
C ALA A 568 22.34 -47.03 -5.30
N ILE A 569 21.31 -46.48 -5.95
CA ILE A 569 20.52 -47.16 -6.99
C ILE A 569 21.41 -47.53 -8.19
N LYS A 570 22.21 -46.59 -8.70
CA LYS A 570 23.15 -46.87 -9.81
C LYS A 570 24.17 -47.94 -9.44
N ARG A 571 24.71 -47.89 -8.22
CA ARG A 571 25.65 -48.90 -7.71
C ARG A 571 24.98 -50.27 -7.58
N LYS A 572 23.74 -50.34 -7.07
CA LYS A 572 22.95 -51.57 -7.02
C LYS A 572 22.73 -52.14 -8.42
N ASN A 573 22.31 -51.32 -9.37
CA ASN A 573 22.10 -51.74 -10.76
C ASN A 573 23.40 -52.23 -11.43
N LEU A 574 24.53 -51.62 -11.10
CA LEU A 574 25.84 -52.08 -11.54
C LEU A 574 26.14 -53.47 -10.95
N TYR A 575 26.01 -53.62 -9.64
CA TYR A 575 26.27 -54.89 -8.96
C TYR A 575 25.35 -56.01 -9.46
N SER A 576 24.06 -55.77 -9.68
CA SER A 576 23.15 -56.76 -10.26
C SER A 576 23.56 -57.25 -11.65
N LYS A 577 24.28 -56.44 -12.44
CA LYS A 577 24.79 -56.83 -13.76
C LYS A 577 26.12 -57.58 -13.69
N TYR A 578 27.05 -57.13 -12.84
CA TYR A 578 28.42 -57.67 -12.82
C TYR A 578 28.62 -58.84 -11.86
N ILE A 579 27.90 -58.92 -10.74
CA ILE A 579 28.04 -60.02 -9.78
C ILE A 579 27.79 -61.40 -10.41
N PRO A 580 26.76 -61.60 -11.26
CA PRO A 580 26.56 -62.88 -11.94
C PRO A 580 27.73 -63.25 -12.87
N LEU A 581 28.27 -62.28 -13.62
CA LEU A 581 29.42 -62.48 -14.51
C LEU A 581 30.68 -62.86 -13.73
N ILE A 582 30.94 -62.20 -12.60
CA ILE A 582 32.08 -62.52 -11.72
C ILE A 582 31.92 -63.93 -11.17
N ALA A 583 30.72 -64.31 -10.71
CA ALA A 583 30.46 -65.66 -10.22
C ALA A 583 30.71 -66.73 -11.30
N GLN A 584 30.26 -66.48 -12.54
CA GLN A 584 30.51 -67.35 -13.67
C GLN A 584 32.02 -67.49 -13.95
N PHE A 585 32.74 -66.38 -14.14
CA PHE A 585 34.18 -66.42 -14.47
C PHE A 585 35.01 -67.05 -13.35
N CYS A 586 34.69 -66.79 -12.08
CA CYS A 586 35.37 -67.44 -10.95
C CYS A 586 35.13 -68.95 -10.93
N THR A 587 33.95 -69.42 -11.36
CA THR A 587 33.61 -70.85 -11.43
C THR A 587 34.40 -71.55 -12.53
N GLU A 588 34.47 -70.93 -13.70
CA GLU A 588 35.27 -71.39 -14.85
C GLU A 588 36.76 -71.46 -14.48
N LEU A 589 37.31 -70.39 -13.89
CA LEU A 589 38.73 -70.29 -13.55
C LEU A 589 39.15 -71.25 -12.43
N ALA A 590 38.25 -71.55 -11.49
CA ALA A 590 38.50 -72.51 -10.42
C ALA A 590 38.26 -73.98 -10.85
N GLY A 591 37.83 -74.23 -12.08
CA GLY A 591 37.50 -75.58 -12.57
C GLY A 591 36.33 -76.24 -11.83
N LYS A 592 35.44 -75.46 -11.21
CA LYS A 592 34.28 -75.97 -10.46
C LYS A 592 33.04 -76.02 -11.34
N LYS A 593 32.06 -76.85 -10.98
CA LYS A 593 30.77 -76.98 -11.71
C LYS A 593 29.67 -76.06 -11.21
N ASN A 594 29.74 -75.61 -9.96
CA ASN A 594 28.68 -74.85 -9.31
C ASN A 594 29.15 -73.43 -9.02
N GLU A 595 28.31 -72.46 -9.37
CA GLU A 595 28.55 -71.06 -9.06
C GLU A 595 28.48 -70.78 -7.56
N PRO A 596 29.29 -69.83 -7.04
CA PRO A 596 29.12 -69.30 -5.69
C PRO A 596 27.69 -68.79 -5.48
N ASN A 597 27.14 -68.92 -4.27
CA ASN A 597 25.79 -68.42 -3.97
C ASN A 597 25.78 -66.89 -3.86
N TYR A 598 25.80 -66.20 -5.00
CA TYR A 598 25.77 -64.74 -5.08
C TYR A 598 24.35 -64.16 -4.98
N LYS A 599 23.31 -65.00 -5.09
CA LYS A 599 21.91 -64.55 -5.07
C LYS A 599 21.55 -63.85 -3.75
N GLN A 600 22.11 -64.32 -2.63
CA GLN A 600 21.97 -63.69 -1.32
C GLN A 600 22.54 -62.26 -1.25
N MET A 601 23.50 -61.90 -2.12
CA MET A 601 24.06 -60.55 -2.18
C MET A 601 23.24 -59.59 -3.06
N ILE A 602 22.30 -60.12 -3.86
CA ILE A 602 21.44 -59.35 -4.77
C ILE A 602 20.04 -59.15 -4.15
N THR A 603 19.58 -60.10 -3.32
CA THR A 603 18.30 -60.04 -2.60
C THR A 603 18.43 -59.32 -1.26
N GLU A 604 18.37 -58.00 -1.29
CA GLU A 604 17.70 -57.23 -0.23
C GLU A 604 16.53 -56.47 -0.87
N GLU A 605 15.32 -56.82 -0.42
CA GLU A 605 14.02 -56.33 -0.87
C GLU A 605 13.81 -54.81 -0.62
N PRO A 606 12.89 -54.17 -1.36
CA PRO A 606 12.79 -52.72 -1.44
C PRO A 606 12.11 -52.11 -0.22
N ILE A 607 12.60 -50.94 0.22
CA ILE A 607 11.80 -50.01 1.00
C ILE A 607 11.35 -48.88 0.07
N VAL A 608 10.02 -48.75 0.00
CA VAL A 608 9.16 -47.72 -0.61
C VAL A 608 8.70 -47.96 -2.05
N GLU A 609 7.44 -48.36 -2.16
CA GLU A 609 6.56 -48.22 -3.31
C GLU A 609 6.39 -46.72 -3.66
N GLU A 610 6.86 -46.30 -4.82
CA GLU A 610 6.27 -45.15 -5.51
C GLU A 610 4.96 -45.64 -6.16
N LYS A 611 3.82 -45.26 -5.58
CA LYS A 611 2.56 -45.29 -6.30
C LYS A 611 2.61 -44.22 -7.40
N THR A 612 2.80 -44.68 -8.63
CA THR A 612 2.39 -43.95 -9.83
C THR A 612 0.87 -44.06 -9.96
N ASP A 613 0.18 -42.92 -9.83
CA ASP A 613 -1.07 -42.57 -10.51
C ASP A 613 -1.05 -41.07 -10.84
#